data_AF-A0A401H6F8-F1
#
_entry.id   AF-A0A401H6F8-F1
#
_cell.length_a   1.000
_cell.length_b   1.000
_cell.length_c   1.000
_cell.angle_alpha   90.00
_cell.angle_beta   90.00
_cell.angle_gamma   90.00
#
_symmetry.space_group_name_H-M   'P 1'
#
loop_
_entity.id
_entity.type
_entity.pdbx_description
1 polymer ?
#
loop_
_entity_poly.entity_id
_entity_poly.type
_entity_poly.pdbx_seq_one_letter_code
_entity_poly.pdbx_strand_id
1 'polypeptide(L)'
;MKAALPERNDQVFAFAELNNAMAQEDRDVWRAALETWEKDPSKLNPFVATRPTITQAAVHLQLANEEAAELEKGEQCGMLHELVSPSVMILARIELQEQQYRLGQDTAGLGAHSTDLQRAKIIEQRNGLHHKIEALAEIQQLYMPSTVTLRARAVATAVKEVLAQDMVLYLPSELPSGTLCDPRVQRYELRLRTAQAYDALDELRRHLRVRAHLYKFKDHFVHGQRYLTRAKMVIARVQDKINADAAHYCRAYSAINSLATLLHEPLMPNDLGPLQGEDVHGMTDGMLGETQSWKTLSWIWRRHGVGSSSAMDNTIHEELHVEWCNAHARAYRWMEECRQLPEEMCRVISFHGWIARWWLKLIDTIPARSHEHLEGAIAYAYHQADIRLSMRKHCRSVWRCVPAWLQAGGDISVDADSVEPTIQEPPPMNDSASTSAGLSTSVPTPAH
;
A
#
# COMPACT_ATOMS: atom_id res chain seq x y z
N MET A 1 21.35 -2.93 -17.10
CA MET A 1 21.97 -4.19 -17.59
C MET A 1 22.59 -5.01 -16.48
N LYS A 2 23.63 -4.52 -15.77
CA LYS A 2 24.19 -5.23 -14.60
C LYS A 2 23.14 -5.59 -13.53
N ALA A 3 22.03 -4.85 -13.46
CA ALA A 3 20.93 -5.14 -12.53
C ALA A 3 19.82 -6.05 -13.09
N ALA A 4 19.60 -6.11 -14.41
CA ALA A 4 18.40 -6.79 -14.96
C ALA A 4 18.47 -8.33 -14.86
N LEU A 5 19.66 -8.90 -15.08
CA LEU A 5 19.89 -10.35 -14.97
C LEU A 5 19.84 -10.85 -13.52
N PRO A 6 20.51 -10.20 -12.55
CA PRO A 6 20.34 -10.53 -11.13
C PRO A 6 18.88 -10.43 -10.69
N GLU A 7 18.20 -9.33 -11.02
CA GLU A 7 16.79 -9.13 -10.64
C GLU A 7 15.88 -10.19 -11.26
N ARG A 8 16.06 -10.56 -12.53
CA ARG A 8 15.34 -11.69 -13.13
C ARG A 8 15.56 -12.97 -12.33
N ASN A 9 16.81 -13.31 -12.02
CA ASN A 9 17.12 -14.55 -11.31
C ASN A 9 16.52 -14.54 -9.90
N ASP A 10 16.62 -13.43 -9.19
CA ASP A 10 16.07 -13.28 -7.83
C ASP A 10 14.54 -13.42 -7.83
N GLN A 11 13.85 -12.76 -8.77
CA GLN A 11 12.39 -12.82 -8.87
C GLN A 11 11.88 -14.20 -9.33
N VAL A 12 12.58 -14.85 -10.27
CA VAL A 12 12.23 -16.20 -10.73
C VAL A 12 12.49 -17.24 -9.63
N PHE A 13 13.60 -17.12 -8.90
CA PHE A 13 13.89 -17.98 -7.76
C PHE A 13 12.87 -17.81 -6.64
N ALA A 14 12.55 -16.56 -6.27
CA ALA A 14 11.53 -16.27 -5.27
C ALA A 14 10.14 -16.80 -5.68
N PHE A 15 9.79 -16.71 -6.96
CA PHE A 15 8.56 -17.31 -7.47
C PHE A 15 8.61 -18.85 -7.41
N ALA A 16 9.72 -19.48 -7.80
CA ALA A 16 9.88 -20.93 -7.77
C ALA A 16 9.79 -21.48 -6.34
N GLU A 17 10.43 -20.83 -5.35
CA GLU A 17 10.30 -21.20 -3.94
C GLU A 17 8.85 -21.11 -3.46
N LEU A 18 8.18 -19.99 -3.76
CA LEU A 18 6.77 -19.80 -3.40
C LEU A 18 5.89 -20.85 -4.08
N ASN A 19 6.09 -21.09 -5.37
CA ASN A 19 5.32 -22.05 -6.15
C ASN A 19 5.51 -23.49 -5.63
N ASN A 20 6.72 -23.87 -5.24
CA ASN A 20 7.00 -25.20 -4.68
C ASN A 20 6.46 -25.39 -3.26
N ALA A 21 6.25 -24.29 -2.52
CA ALA A 21 5.65 -24.33 -1.19
C ALA A 21 4.12 -24.50 -1.21
N MET A 22 3.46 -24.29 -2.37
CA MET A 22 2.00 -24.38 -2.51
C MET A 22 1.54 -25.77 -2.97
N ALA A 23 0.34 -26.18 -2.55
CA ALA A 23 -0.28 -27.40 -3.04
C ALA A 23 -0.54 -27.32 -4.55
N GLN A 24 -0.42 -28.45 -5.26
CA GLN A 24 -0.62 -28.51 -6.71
C GLN A 24 -2.04 -28.07 -7.12
N GLU A 25 -3.05 -28.52 -6.37
CA GLU A 25 -4.47 -28.22 -6.63
C GLU A 25 -4.73 -26.70 -6.65
N ASP A 26 -4.14 -25.98 -5.70
CA ASP A 26 -4.27 -24.53 -5.58
C ASP A 26 -3.60 -23.80 -6.74
N ARG A 27 -2.39 -24.26 -7.11
CA ARG A 27 -1.64 -23.70 -8.24
C ARG A 27 -2.38 -23.80 -9.55
N ASP A 28 -3.05 -24.93 -9.79
CA ASP A 28 -3.79 -25.15 -11.03
C ASP A 28 -5.03 -24.25 -11.10
N VAL A 29 -5.75 -24.09 -9.98
CA VAL A 29 -6.89 -23.16 -9.87
C VAL A 29 -6.46 -21.71 -10.10
N TRP A 30 -5.36 -21.28 -9.46
CA TRP A 30 -4.84 -19.91 -9.57
C TRP A 30 -4.31 -19.60 -10.96
N ARG A 31 -3.59 -20.55 -11.59
CA ARG A 31 -3.12 -20.44 -12.97
C ARG A 31 -4.30 -20.30 -13.94
N ALA A 32 -5.34 -21.12 -13.79
CA ALA A 32 -6.54 -21.02 -14.62
C ALA A 32 -7.25 -19.67 -14.43
N ALA A 33 -7.33 -19.15 -13.19
CA ALA A 33 -7.88 -17.83 -12.90
C ALA A 33 -7.07 -16.70 -13.58
N LEU A 34 -5.73 -16.77 -13.55
CA LEU A 34 -4.87 -15.82 -14.27
C LEU A 34 -5.08 -15.91 -15.79
N GLU A 35 -5.00 -17.10 -16.38
CA GLU A 35 -5.14 -17.27 -17.84
C GLU A 35 -6.51 -16.80 -18.35
N THR A 36 -7.56 -17.02 -17.56
CA THR A 36 -8.92 -16.57 -17.94
C THR A 36 -9.03 -15.05 -17.92
N TRP A 37 -8.37 -14.37 -16.99
CA TRP A 37 -8.31 -12.92 -16.88
C TRP A 37 -7.36 -12.29 -17.93
N GLU A 38 -6.21 -12.90 -18.21
CA GLU A 38 -5.27 -12.44 -19.24
C GLU A 38 -5.90 -12.47 -20.64
N LYS A 39 -6.78 -13.45 -20.90
CA LYS A 39 -7.56 -13.54 -22.15
C LYS A 39 -8.71 -12.53 -22.21
N ASP A 40 -9.28 -12.15 -21.06
CA ASP A 40 -10.43 -11.26 -20.98
C ASP A 40 -10.38 -10.39 -19.70
N PRO A 41 -9.89 -9.13 -19.83
CA PRO A 41 -9.75 -8.21 -18.70
C PRO A 41 -11.07 -7.80 -18.05
N SER A 42 -12.23 -8.16 -18.61
CA SER A 42 -13.55 -7.89 -18.02
C SER A 42 -13.93 -8.84 -16.89
N LYS A 43 -13.20 -9.96 -16.74
CA LYS A 43 -13.43 -10.95 -15.68
C LYS A 43 -12.87 -10.50 -14.34
N LEU A 44 -13.20 -11.23 -13.28
CA LEU A 44 -12.70 -11.00 -11.93
C LEU A 44 -11.17 -10.93 -11.93
N ASN A 45 -10.64 -9.85 -11.35
CA ASN A 45 -9.22 -9.59 -11.29
C ASN A 45 -8.56 -10.46 -10.19
N PRO A 46 -7.70 -11.45 -10.55
CA PRO A 46 -7.05 -12.34 -9.58
C PRO A 46 -6.08 -11.62 -8.62
N PHE A 47 -5.65 -10.40 -8.97
CA PHE A 47 -4.77 -9.58 -8.14
C PHE A 47 -5.51 -8.84 -7.03
N VAL A 48 -6.85 -8.93 -6.97
CA VAL A 48 -7.68 -8.26 -5.97
C VAL A 48 -8.36 -9.32 -5.10
N ALA A 49 -8.14 -9.25 -3.79
CA ALA A 49 -8.89 -10.06 -2.84
C ALA A 49 -10.39 -9.72 -2.96
N THR A 50 -11.23 -10.73 -3.19
CA THR A 50 -12.64 -10.59 -3.57
C THR A 50 -13.58 -10.57 -2.35
N ARG A 51 -13.04 -10.48 -1.13
CA ARG A 51 -13.88 -10.61 0.07
C ARG A 51 -14.87 -9.46 0.22
N PRO A 52 -16.15 -9.77 0.56
CA PRO A 52 -17.10 -8.77 1.01
C PRO A 52 -16.72 -8.35 2.42
N THR A 53 -15.81 -7.39 2.55
CA THR A 53 -15.64 -6.68 3.82
C THR A 53 -16.82 -5.74 3.93
N ILE A 54 -17.59 -5.89 5.01
CA ILE A 54 -18.73 -5.02 5.30
C ILE A 54 -18.15 -3.64 5.57
N THR A 55 -18.07 -2.81 4.53
CA THR A 55 -17.52 -1.45 4.65
C THR A 55 -18.57 -0.50 5.21
N GLN A 56 -18.11 0.56 5.87
CA GLN A 56 -18.99 1.61 6.38
C GLN A 56 -19.82 2.24 5.26
N ALA A 57 -19.22 2.37 4.06
CA ALA A 57 -19.92 2.84 2.87
C ALA A 57 -21.01 1.88 2.39
N ALA A 58 -20.77 0.57 2.43
CA ALA A 58 -21.77 -0.44 2.08
C ALA A 58 -22.95 -0.44 3.07
N VAL A 59 -22.68 -0.31 4.37
CA VAL A 59 -23.74 -0.17 5.38
C VAL A 59 -24.52 1.12 5.21
N HIS A 60 -23.86 2.24 4.94
CA HIS A 60 -24.54 3.51 4.67
C HIS A 60 -25.45 3.41 3.43
N LEU A 61 -24.99 2.78 2.35
CA LEU A 61 -25.82 2.52 1.17
C LEU A 61 -27.02 1.64 1.50
N GLN A 62 -26.83 0.60 2.33
CA GLN A 62 -27.93 -0.26 2.77
C GLN A 62 -28.98 0.53 3.57
N LEU A 63 -28.55 1.39 4.50
CA LEU A 63 -29.43 2.24 5.30
C LEU A 63 -30.18 3.26 4.44
N ALA A 64 -29.50 3.88 3.46
CA ALA A 64 -30.15 4.80 2.52
C ALA A 64 -31.20 4.11 1.63
N ASN A 65 -30.95 2.87 1.21
CA ASN A 65 -31.93 2.08 0.45
C ASN A 65 -33.12 1.65 1.32
N GLU A 66 -32.89 1.29 2.58
CA GLU A 66 -33.96 1.00 3.55
C GLU A 66 -34.86 2.24 3.74
N GLU A 67 -34.28 3.42 3.90
CA GLU A 67 -35.01 4.68 4.01
C GLU A 67 -35.80 5.03 2.75
N ALA A 68 -35.20 4.83 1.56
CA ALA A 68 -35.90 5.05 0.30
C ALA A 68 -37.13 4.13 0.17
N ALA A 69 -37.02 2.88 0.61
CA ALA A 69 -38.12 1.93 0.62
C ALA A 69 -39.21 2.28 1.65
N GLU A 70 -38.85 2.85 2.81
CA GLU A 70 -39.82 3.35 3.80
C GLU A 70 -40.59 4.57 3.26
N LEU A 71 -39.90 5.48 2.57
CA LEU A 71 -40.52 6.64 1.92
C LEU A 71 -41.49 6.24 0.80
N GLU A 72 -41.14 5.25 -0.03
CA GLU A 72 -42.02 4.73 -1.08
C GLU A 72 -43.31 4.10 -0.51
N LYS A 73 -43.23 3.50 0.68
CA LYS A 73 -44.38 2.91 1.38
C LYS A 73 -45.24 3.95 2.11
N GLY A 74 -44.82 5.21 2.16
CA GLY A 74 -45.51 6.28 2.89
C GLY A 74 -45.37 6.18 4.42
N GLU A 75 -44.49 5.30 4.91
CA GLU A 75 -44.14 5.20 6.32
C GLU A 75 -43.04 6.22 6.60
N GLN A 76 -43.41 7.46 6.94
CA GLN A 76 -42.46 8.43 7.52
C GLN A 76 -42.11 8.03 8.97
N CYS A 77 -41.75 6.77 9.17
CA CYS A 77 -41.57 6.17 10.48
C CYS A 77 -40.23 6.64 11.06
N GLY A 78 -40.21 7.82 11.67
CA GLY A 78 -39.08 8.30 12.48
C GLY A 78 -38.22 9.41 11.89
N MET A 79 -38.63 10.08 10.81
CA MET A 79 -37.99 11.32 10.35
C MET A 79 -38.57 12.50 11.15
N LEU A 80 -37.79 13.06 12.07
CA LEU A 80 -38.19 14.19 12.92
C LEU A 80 -37.59 15.52 12.45
N HIS A 81 -36.61 15.46 11.55
CA HIS A 81 -35.96 16.61 10.92
C HIS A 81 -36.17 16.58 9.41
N GLU A 82 -36.40 17.73 8.77
CA GLU A 82 -36.80 17.86 7.36
C GLU A 82 -35.83 17.23 6.35
N LEU A 83 -34.53 17.17 6.67
CA LEU A 83 -33.47 16.76 5.72
C LEU A 83 -32.50 15.70 6.23
N VAL A 84 -32.61 15.27 7.50
CA VAL A 84 -31.57 14.41 8.13
C VAL A 84 -32.22 13.24 8.82
N SER A 85 -32.00 12.03 8.30
CA SER A 85 -32.42 10.76 8.92
C SER A 85 -31.63 10.47 10.21
N PRO A 86 -32.19 9.69 11.16
CA PRO A 86 -31.44 9.14 12.28
C PRO A 86 -30.13 8.44 11.89
N SER A 87 -30.11 7.69 10.78
CA SER A 87 -28.90 6.94 10.35
C SER A 87 -27.77 7.90 9.93
N VAL A 88 -28.11 8.92 9.13
CA VAL A 88 -27.21 9.98 8.67
C VAL A 88 -26.71 10.82 9.84
N MET A 89 -27.58 11.11 10.82
CA MET A 89 -27.21 11.81 12.04
C MET A 89 -26.17 11.04 12.86
N ILE A 90 -26.34 9.72 13.01
CA ILE A 90 -25.34 8.87 13.69
C ILE A 90 -24.05 8.80 12.89
N LEU A 91 -24.10 8.62 11.57
CA LEU A 91 -22.92 8.59 10.72
C LEU A 91 -22.11 9.90 10.84
N ALA A 92 -22.76 11.05 10.68
CA ALA A 92 -22.12 12.36 10.81
C ALA A 92 -21.48 12.54 12.20
N ARG A 93 -22.08 11.97 13.24
CA ARG A 93 -21.55 12.03 14.60
C ARG A 93 -20.32 11.13 14.80
N ILE A 94 -20.31 9.95 14.19
CA ILE A 94 -19.12 9.08 14.14
C ILE A 94 -17.98 9.79 13.39
N GLU A 95 -18.27 10.49 12.30
CA GLU A 95 -17.28 11.29 11.57
C GLU A 95 -16.73 12.46 12.40
N LEU A 96 -17.57 13.14 13.18
CA LEU A 96 -17.11 14.17 14.12
C LEU A 96 -16.20 13.60 15.20
N GLN A 97 -16.49 12.40 15.71
CA GLN A 97 -15.64 11.72 16.69
C GLN A 97 -14.24 11.44 16.11
N GLU A 98 -14.17 11.09 14.82
CA GLU A 98 -12.90 10.92 14.12
C GLU A 98 -12.18 12.25 13.90
N GLN A 99 -12.90 13.33 13.59
CA GLN A 99 -12.33 14.69 13.52
C GLN A 99 -11.78 15.16 14.88
N GLN A 100 -12.48 14.89 15.99
CA GLN A 100 -11.99 15.19 17.35
C GLN A 100 -10.68 14.47 17.64
N TYR A 101 -10.61 13.18 17.29
CA TYR A 101 -9.41 12.37 17.52
C TYR A 101 -8.22 12.86 16.71
N ARG A 102 -8.41 13.16 15.41
CA ARG A 102 -7.36 13.73 14.55
C ARG A 102 -6.88 15.08 15.06
N LEU A 103 -7.80 15.96 15.45
CA LEU A 103 -7.44 17.26 16.04
C LEU A 103 -6.67 17.10 17.35
N GLY A 104 -7.02 16.10 18.17
CA GLY A 104 -6.28 15.73 19.38
C GLY A 104 -4.85 15.29 19.08
N GLN A 105 -4.65 14.44 18.07
CA GLN A 105 -3.32 14.02 17.61
C GLN A 105 -2.51 15.19 17.06
N ASP A 106 -3.12 16.04 16.21
CA ASP A 106 -2.47 17.23 15.65
C ASP A 106 -2.05 18.22 16.74
N THR A 107 -2.90 18.39 17.77
CA THR A 107 -2.61 19.24 18.92
C THR A 107 -1.49 18.66 19.78
N ALA A 108 -1.45 17.34 19.99
CA ALA A 108 -0.36 16.67 20.70
C ALA A 108 0.97 16.71 19.92
N GLY A 109 0.91 16.73 18.59
CA GLY A 109 2.06 16.87 17.70
C GLY A 109 2.64 18.28 17.61
N LEU A 110 1.90 19.32 18.04
CA LEU A 110 2.41 20.69 18.12
C LEU A 110 3.46 20.80 19.22
N GLY A 111 4.74 20.88 18.83
CA GLY A 111 5.83 21.21 19.74
C GLY A 111 5.82 22.69 20.17
N ALA A 112 6.63 23.00 21.19
CA ALA A 112 6.82 24.36 21.72
C ALA A 112 7.29 25.38 20.65
N HIS A 113 7.99 24.90 19.61
CA HIS A 113 8.50 25.70 18.49
C HIS A 113 7.58 25.70 17.26
N SER A 114 6.31 25.35 17.43
CA SER A 114 5.31 25.43 16.35
C SER A 114 5.18 26.85 15.80
N THR A 115 5.05 26.96 14.48
CA THR A 115 4.87 28.25 13.80
C THR A 115 3.49 28.84 14.10
N ASP A 116 3.38 30.17 14.07
CA ASP A 116 2.10 30.86 14.29
C ASP A 116 1.02 30.42 13.29
N LEU A 117 1.41 30.11 12.04
CA LEU A 117 0.52 29.56 11.03
C LEU A 117 -0.04 28.18 11.42
N GLN A 118 0.78 27.30 12.00
CA GLN A 118 0.32 25.99 12.47
C GLN A 118 -0.64 26.12 13.65
N ARG A 119 -0.37 27.06 14.57
CA ARG A 119 -1.24 27.34 15.71
C ARG A 119 -2.59 27.92 15.26
N ALA A 120 -2.56 28.90 14.34
CA ALA A 120 -3.77 29.48 13.76
C ALA A 120 -4.64 28.42 13.09
N LYS A 121 -4.03 27.52 12.30
CA LYS A 121 -4.75 26.43 11.64
C LYS A 121 -5.47 25.50 12.62
N ILE A 122 -4.84 25.16 13.74
CA ILE A 122 -5.46 24.29 14.75
C ILE A 122 -6.60 25.02 15.48
N ILE A 123 -6.47 26.32 15.71
CA ILE A 123 -7.56 27.14 16.26
C ILE A 123 -8.75 27.20 15.28
N GLU A 124 -8.49 27.43 13.99
CA GLU A 124 -9.54 27.43 12.96
C GLU A 124 -10.25 26.08 12.86
N GLN A 125 -9.49 24.98 12.86
CA GLN A 125 -10.05 23.62 12.87
C GLN A 125 -10.87 23.36 14.14
N ARG A 126 -10.41 23.82 15.31
CA ARG A 126 -11.15 23.72 16.58
C ARG A 126 -12.47 24.47 16.52
N ASN A 127 -12.48 25.70 16.03
CA ASN A 127 -13.68 26.51 15.94
C ASN A 127 -14.67 25.90 14.94
N GLY A 128 -14.19 25.47 13.77
CA GLY A 128 -15.02 24.78 12.78
C GLY A 128 -15.63 23.49 13.34
N LEU A 129 -14.87 22.71 14.10
CA LEU A 129 -15.36 21.50 14.77
C LEU A 129 -16.41 21.82 15.83
N HIS A 130 -16.19 22.84 16.66
CA HIS A 130 -17.14 23.28 17.67
C HIS A 130 -18.50 23.66 17.06
N HIS A 131 -18.50 24.47 15.99
CA HIS A 131 -19.73 24.83 15.30
C HIS A 131 -20.48 23.63 14.71
N LYS A 132 -19.75 22.65 14.15
CA LYS A 132 -20.37 21.41 13.65
C LYS A 132 -20.98 20.58 14.78
N ILE A 133 -20.32 20.50 15.94
CA ILE A 133 -20.84 19.78 17.12
C ILE A 133 -22.13 20.43 17.61
N GLU A 134 -22.18 21.75 17.72
CA GLU A 134 -23.40 22.46 18.14
C GLU A 134 -24.54 22.27 17.13
N ALA A 135 -24.29 22.45 15.84
CA ALA A 135 -25.31 22.26 14.79
C ALA A 135 -25.88 20.82 14.80
N LEU A 136 -25.03 19.80 14.94
CA LEU A 136 -25.48 18.42 15.03
C LEU A 136 -26.13 18.08 16.39
N ALA A 137 -25.86 18.84 17.44
CA ALA A 137 -26.56 18.69 18.71
C ALA A 137 -28.01 19.20 18.64
N GLU A 138 -28.26 20.28 17.89
CA GLU A 138 -29.62 20.79 17.64
C GLU A 138 -30.50 19.79 16.87
N ILE A 139 -29.90 18.97 16.01
CA ILE A 139 -30.59 17.89 15.31
C ILE A 139 -30.73 16.66 16.22
N GLN A 140 -29.69 16.33 16.99
CA GLN A 140 -29.69 15.17 17.88
C GLN A 140 -30.79 15.24 18.95
N GLN A 141 -31.09 16.42 19.49
CA GLN A 141 -32.15 16.57 20.50
C GLN A 141 -33.55 16.16 20.00
N LEU A 142 -33.79 16.19 18.68
CA LEU A 142 -35.05 15.71 18.10
C LEU A 142 -35.17 14.20 18.23
N TYR A 143 -34.09 13.48 17.94
CA TYR A 143 -34.04 12.01 17.96
C TYR A 143 -33.71 11.41 19.33
N MET A 144 -32.96 12.13 20.17
CA MET A 144 -32.49 11.69 21.49
C MET A 144 -32.62 12.83 22.52
N PRO A 145 -33.84 13.13 23.01
CA PRO A 145 -34.08 14.28 23.90
C PRO A 145 -33.32 14.18 25.23
N SER A 146 -33.01 12.96 25.68
CA SER A 146 -32.18 12.69 26.86
C SER A 146 -30.80 13.36 26.80
N THR A 147 -30.30 13.67 25.61
CA THR A 147 -28.99 14.33 25.43
C THR A 147 -28.98 15.79 25.86
N VAL A 148 -30.13 16.48 25.81
CA VAL A 148 -30.26 17.87 26.22
C VAL A 148 -29.99 18.02 27.72
N THR A 149 -30.57 17.13 28.54
CA THR A 149 -30.38 17.15 30.00
C THR A 149 -28.94 16.80 30.37
N LEU A 150 -28.32 15.84 29.65
CA LEU A 150 -26.93 15.47 29.86
C LEU A 150 -25.96 16.61 29.50
N ARG A 151 -26.18 17.28 28.37
CA ARG A 151 -25.40 18.46 27.96
C ARG A 151 -25.54 19.61 28.95
N ALA A 152 -26.77 19.93 29.35
CA ALA A 152 -27.03 20.98 30.35
C ALA A 152 -26.32 20.67 31.68
N ARG A 153 -26.33 19.41 32.12
CA ARG A 153 -25.62 18.96 33.32
C ARG A 153 -24.10 19.08 33.15
N ALA A 154 -23.56 18.73 31.99
CA ALA A 154 -22.12 18.86 31.72
C ALA A 154 -21.67 20.32 31.74
N VAL A 155 -22.43 21.23 31.12
CA VAL A 155 -22.16 22.68 31.16
C VAL A 155 -22.23 23.20 32.60
N ALA A 156 -23.21 22.79 33.39
CA ALA A 156 -23.34 23.22 34.79
C ALA A 156 -22.21 22.70 35.69
N THR A 157 -21.58 21.57 35.34
CA THR A 157 -20.50 20.95 36.12
C THR A 157 -19.10 21.41 35.65
N ALA A 158 -19.00 22.02 34.46
CA ALA A 158 -17.74 22.43 33.88
C ALA A 158 -17.16 23.66 34.61
N VAL A 159 -15.99 23.48 35.23
CA VAL A 159 -15.24 24.56 35.91
C VAL A 159 -14.44 25.43 34.91
N LYS A 160 -14.19 24.91 33.70
CA LYS A 160 -13.47 25.58 32.60
C LYS A 160 -14.15 25.30 31.25
N GLU A 161 -13.90 26.16 30.27
CA GLU A 161 -14.32 25.95 28.88
C GLU A 161 -13.80 24.59 28.36
N VAL A 162 -14.73 23.70 27.99
CA VAL A 162 -14.40 22.39 27.43
C VAL A 162 -13.92 22.58 25.99
N LEU A 163 -12.72 22.09 25.70
CA LEU A 163 -12.16 22.17 24.35
C LEU A 163 -12.97 21.31 23.39
N ALA A 164 -13.12 21.73 22.12
CA ALA A 164 -13.94 21.01 21.14
C ALA A 164 -13.53 19.54 20.93
N GLN A 165 -12.26 19.21 21.14
CA GLN A 165 -11.71 17.86 21.05
C GLN A 165 -12.11 16.94 22.23
N ASP A 166 -12.48 17.52 23.38
CA ASP A 166 -12.84 16.82 24.61
C ASP A 166 -14.36 16.86 24.89
N MET A 167 -15.13 17.50 24.01
CA MET A 167 -16.59 17.57 24.11
C MET A 167 -17.19 16.18 23.90
N VAL A 168 -17.95 15.70 24.88
CA VAL A 168 -18.65 14.43 24.78
C VAL A 168 -19.76 14.52 23.72
N LEU A 169 -19.72 13.61 22.75
CA LEU A 169 -20.71 13.56 21.69
C LEU A 169 -21.98 12.83 22.13
N TYR A 170 -22.03 12.07 23.21
CA TYR A 170 -23.28 11.41 23.63
C TYR A 170 -23.91 10.58 22.50
N LEU A 171 -23.09 9.80 21.78
CA LEU A 171 -23.65 8.75 20.92
C LEU A 171 -24.42 7.73 21.76
N PRO A 172 -25.36 6.97 21.19
CA PRO A 172 -26.07 5.91 21.93
C PRO A 172 -25.14 4.97 22.72
N SER A 173 -23.94 4.65 22.21
CA SER A 173 -22.92 3.86 22.91
C SER A 173 -22.24 4.57 24.10
N GLU A 174 -22.23 5.91 24.11
CA GLU A 174 -21.58 6.76 25.13
C GLU A 174 -22.56 7.25 26.21
N LEU A 175 -23.84 6.86 26.12
CA LEU A 175 -24.84 7.28 27.08
C LEU A 175 -24.64 6.58 28.44
N PRO A 176 -24.84 7.30 29.57
CA PRO A 176 -24.83 6.69 30.89
C PRO A 176 -25.88 5.58 31.02
N SER A 177 -25.54 4.52 31.75
CA SER A 177 -26.44 3.40 32.03
C SER A 177 -27.79 3.88 32.60
N GLY A 178 -28.89 3.40 32.01
CA GLY A 178 -30.25 3.79 32.42
C GLY A 178 -30.85 4.98 31.66
N THR A 179 -30.13 5.56 30.71
CA THR A 179 -30.69 6.59 29.81
C THR A 179 -31.59 5.94 28.75
N LEU A 180 -32.84 6.39 28.65
CA LEU A 180 -33.75 5.93 27.59
C LEU A 180 -33.31 6.50 26.23
N CYS A 181 -33.12 5.61 25.27
CA CYS A 181 -32.82 5.90 23.86
C CYS A 181 -33.65 4.96 22.99
N ASP A 182 -34.06 5.42 21.80
CA ASP A 182 -34.79 4.58 20.86
C ASP A 182 -33.89 3.41 20.38
N PRO A 183 -34.34 2.14 20.55
CA PRO A 183 -33.60 0.96 20.08
C PRO A 183 -33.25 1.01 18.58
N ARG A 184 -34.02 1.72 17.75
CA ARG A 184 -33.72 1.88 16.32
C ARG A 184 -32.41 2.63 16.09
N VAL A 185 -32.21 3.73 16.80
CA VAL A 185 -30.99 4.55 16.71
C VAL A 185 -29.77 3.77 17.20
N GLN A 186 -29.94 3.00 18.27
CA GLN A 186 -28.90 2.09 18.79
C GLN A 186 -28.50 1.02 17.76
N ARG A 187 -29.46 0.44 17.03
CA ARG A 187 -29.19 -0.54 15.96
C ARG A 187 -28.48 0.07 14.76
N TYR A 188 -28.85 1.29 14.36
CA TYR A 188 -28.12 2.00 13.30
C TYR A 188 -26.67 2.26 13.70
N GLU A 189 -26.42 2.70 14.94
CA GLU A 189 -25.06 2.85 15.44
C GLU A 189 -24.32 1.51 15.45
N LEU A 190 -24.94 0.43 15.96
CA LEU A 190 -24.30 -0.88 16.02
C LEU A 190 -23.82 -1.34 14.64
N ARG A 191 -24.69 -1.26 13.61
CA ARG A 191 -24.34 -1.62 12.23
C ARG A 191 -23.17 -0.80 11.68
N LEU A 192 -23.19 0.52 11.91
CA LEU A 192 -22.12 1.43 11.47
C LEU A 192 -20.81 1.17 12.20
N ARG A 193 -20.84 0.89 13.51
CA ARG A 193 -19.66 0.56 14.32
C ARG A 193 -19.06 -0.78 13.94
N THR A 194 -19.88 -1.80 13.65
CA THR A 194 -19.42 -3.10 13.15
C THR A 194 -18.66 -2.94 11.84
N ALA A 195 -19.21 -2.18 10.89
CA ALA A 195 -18.53 -1.89 9.63
C ALA A 195 -17.23 -1.09 9.83
N GLN A 196 -17.27 -0.09 10.70
CA GLN A 196 -16.08 0.68 11.08
C GLN A 196 -14.99 -0.19 11.70
N ALA A 197 -15.34 -1.18 12.52
CA ALA A 197 -14.39 -2.12 13.10
C ALA A 197 -13.75 -3.01 12.02
N TYR A 198 -14.51 -3.50 11.04
CA TYR A 198 -13.95 -4.26 9.92
C TYR A 198 -13.00 -3.42 9.06
N ASP A 199 -13.42 -2.20 8.69
CA ASP A 199 -12.59 -1.28 7.90
C ASP A 199 -11.28 -0.93 8.63
N ALA A 200 -11.36 -0.62 9.93
CA ALA A 200 -10.17 -0.33 10.75
C ALA A 200 -9.22 -1.54 10.84
N LEU A 201 -9.77 -2.75 10.92
CA LEU A 201 -8.97 -3.97 11.03
C LEU A 201 -8.30 -4.31 9.68
N ASP A 202 -8.98 -4.12 8.55
CA ASP A 202 -8.36 -4.29 7.22
C ASP A 202 -7.26 -3.25 6.96
N GLU A 203 -7.48 -2.00 7.38
CA GLU A 203 -6.46 -0.95 7.29
C GLU A 203 -5.24 -1.25 8.21
N LEU A 204 -5.49 -1.75 9.42
CA LEU A 204 -4.45 -2.21 10.34
C LEU A 204 -3.59 -3.32 9.70
N ARG A 205 -4.23 -4.35 9.12
CA ARG A 205 -3.52 -5.43 8.40
C ARG A 205 -2.71 -4.87 7.24
N ARG A 206 -3.29 -3.95 6.47
CA ARG A 206 -2.61 -3.31 5.34
C ARG A 206 -1.34 -2.58 5.79
N HIS A 207 -1.41 -1.78 6.86
CA HIS A 207 -0.25 -1.08 7.38
C HIS A 207 0.79 -2.03 8.00
N LEU A 208 0.38 -3.12 8.65
CA LEU A 208 1.29 -4.16 9.12
C LEU A 208 2.06 -4.82 7.98
N ARG A 209 1.40 -5.11 6.84
CA ARG A 209 2.06 -5.63 5.62
C ARG A 209 3.06 -4.63 5.06
N VAL A 210 2.67 -3.37 4.93
CA VAL A 210 3.56 -2.29 4.45
C VAL A 210 4.78 -2.17 5.37
N ARG A 211 4.60 -2.23 6.69
CA ARG A 211 5.70 -2.19 7.66
C ARG A 211 6.66 -3.37 7.46
N ALA A 212 6.14 -4.58 7.32
CA ALA A 212 6.95 -5.78 7.08
C ALA A 212 7.76 -5.66 5.78
N HIS A 213 7.14 -5.17 4.70
CA HIS A 213 7.83 -4.92 3.44
C HIS A 213 8.93 -3.84 3.58
N LEU A 214 8.65 -2.75 4.29
CA LEU A 214 9.63 -1.69 4.54
C LEU A 214 10.83 -2.17 5.37
N TYR A 215 10.63 -3.08 6.32
CA TYR A 215 11.74 -3.70 7.05
C TYR A 215 12.62 -4.52 6.11
N LYS A 216 12.02 -5.42 5.30
CA LYS A 216 12.76 -6.19 4.28
C LYS A 216 13.52 -5.26 3.32
N PHE A 217 12.87 -4.22 2.82
CA PHE A 217 13.49 -3.24 1.92
C PHE A 217 14.66 -2.50 2.59
N LYS A 218 14.49 -2.06 3.84
CA LYS A 218 15.56 -1.42 4.61
C LYS A 218 16.76 -2.35 4.78
N ASP A 219 16.53 -3.62 5.09
CA ASP A 219 17.61 -4.59 5.34
C ASP A 219 18.39 -4.93 4.08
N HIS A 220 17.73 -5.01 2.92
CA HIS A 220 18.37 -5.38 1.65
C HIS A 220 19.01 -4.18 0.92
N PHE A 221 18.33 -3.04 0.86
CA PHE A 221 18.67 -1.97 -0.09
C PHE A 221 19.18 -0.68 0.55
N VAL A 222 18.98 -0.48 1.86
CA VAL A 222 19.31 0.79 2.51
C VAL A 222 20.69 0.73 3.15
N HIS A 223 21.66 1.37 2.50
CA HIS A 223 23.02 1.53 3.02
C HIS A 223 23.35 3.00 3.31
N GLY A 224 24.20 3.23 4.30
CA GLY A 224 24.65 4.56 4.70
C GLY A 224 23.69 5.33 5.61
N GLN A 225 24.25 6.27 6.39
CA GLN A 225 23.56 6.90 7.51
C GLN A 225 22.34 7.76 7.10
N ARG A 226 22.45 8.56 6.04
CA ARG A 226 21.36 9.44 5.58
C ARG A 226 20.13 8.65 5.11
N TYR A 227 20.34 7.58 4.33
CA TYR A 227 19.25 6.75 3.83
C TYR A 227 18.63 5.93 4.96
N LEU A 228 19.44 5.44 5.91
CA LEU A 228 18.95 4.74 7.10
C LEU A 228 18.02 5.63 7.93
N THR A 229 18.39 6.89 8.19
CA THR A 229 17.53 7.82 8.92
C THR A 229 16.21 8.07 8.20
N ARG A 230 16.25 8.26 6.87
CA ARG A 230 15.02 8.43 6.06
C ARG A 230 14.13 7.19 6.10
N ALA A 231 14.70 6.00 5.95
CA ALA A 231 13.96 4.73 6.02
C ALA A 231 13.32 4.56 7.40
N LYS A 232 14.07 4.83 8.48
CA LYS A 232 13.54 4.80 9.86
C LYS A 232 12.37 5.78 10.04
N MET A 233 12.45 7.00 9.49
CA MET A 233 11.34 7.95 9.55
C MET A 233 10.11 7.48 8.76
N VAL A 234 10.29 6.79 7.63
CA VAL A 234 9.16 6.19 6.88
C VAL A 234 8.51 5.08 7.71
N ILE A 235 9.31 4.20 8.32
CA ILE A 235 8.82 3.12 9.17
C ILE A 235 8.09 3.68 10.40
N ALA A 236 8.64 4.70 11.05
CA ALA A 236 8.00 5.38 12.18
C ALA A 236 6.61 5.94 11.80
N ARG A 237 6.50 6.60 10.64
CA ARG A 237 5.20 7.10 10.15
C ARG A 237 4.19 5.98 9.90
N VAL A 238 4.63 4.82 9.42
CA VAL A 238 3.74 3.65 9.26
C VAL A 238 3.36 3.09 10.64
N GLN A 239 4.27 3.10 11.60
CA GLN A 239 3.97 2.71 12.98
C GLN A 239 2.94 3.62 13.63
N ASP A 240 3.02 4.93 13.41
CA ASP A 240 2.04 5.89 13.92
C ASP A 240 0.64 5.60 13.35
N LYS A 241 0.57 5.23 12.07
CA LYS A 241 -0.69 4.79 11.44
C LYS A 241 -1.23 3.49 12.04
N ILE A 242 -0.37 2.48 12.25
CA ILE A 242 -0.75 1.22 12.92
C ILE A 242 -1.35 1.51 14.30
N ASN A 243 -0.72 2.41 15.06
CA ASN A 243 -1.22 2.81 16.38
C ASN A 243 -2.57 3.53 16.27
N ALA A 244 -2.75 4.39 15.26
CA ALA A 244 -4.01 5.09 15.00
C ALA A 244 -5.14 4.12 14.59
N ASP A 245 -4.87 3.16 13.70
CA ASP A 245 -5.85 2.15 13.28
C ASP A 245 -6.21 1.20 14.43
N ALA A 246 -5.24 0.80 15.24
CA ALA A 246 -5.48 0.02 16.45
C ALA A 246 -6.36 0.77 17.44
N ALA A 247 -6.10 2.06 17.67
CA ALA A 247 -6.95 2.91 18.51
C ALA A 247 -8.34 3.11 17.91
N HIS A 248 -8.45 3.20 16.58
CA HIS A 248 -9.72 3.29 15.87
C HIS A 248 -10.56 2.02 16.03
N TYR A 249 -9.95 0.85 15.86
CA TYR A 249 -10.57 -0.45 16.11
C TYR A 249 -11.03 -0.57 17.56
N CYS A 250 -10.17 -0.27 18.54
CA CYS A 250 -10.53 -0.37 19.96
C CYS A 250 -11.71 0.54 20.34
N ARG A 251 -11.79 1.76 19.78
CA ARG A 251 -12.93 2.67 19.99
C ARG A 251 -14.22 2.12 19.38
N ALA A 252 -14.14 1.56 18.17
CA ALA A 252 -15.30 0.93 17.55
C ALA A 252 -15.75 -0.30 18.35
N TYR A 253 -14.80 -1.13 18.81
CA TYR A 253 -15.08 -2.33 19.60
C TYR A 253 -15.67 -2.02 20.99
N SER A 254 -15.20 -0.97 21.67
CA SER A 254 -15.80 -0.55 22.94
C SER A 254 -17.24 -0.02 22.77
N ALA A 255 -17.49 0.73 21.68
CA ALA A 255 -18.83 1.17 21.32
C ALA A 255 -19.76 -0.02 21.00
N ILE A 256 -19.27 -1.01 20.25
CA ILE A 256 -20.01 -2.25 19.96
C ILE A 256 -20.37 -2.98 21.26
N ASN A 257 -19.42 -3.15 22.18
CA ASN A 257 -19.67 -3.87 23.44
C ASN A 257 -20.72 -3.16 24.31
N SER A 258 -20.64 -1.83 24.42
CA SER A 258 -21.65 -1.07 25.17
C SER A 258 -23.04 -1.20 24.53
N LEU A 259 -23.17 -1.10 23.21
CA LEU A 259 -24.43 -1.29 22.51
C LEU A 259 -24.97 -2.73 22.62
N ALA A 260 -24.11 -3.74 22.55
CA ALA A 260 -24.51 -5.14 22.72
C ALA A 260 -25.10 -5.39 24.12
N THR A 261 -24.50 -4.81 25.17
CA THR A 261 -25.04 -4.89 26.54
C THR A 261 -26.40 -4.21 26.68
N LEU A 262 -26.65 -3.12 25.94
CA LEU A 262 -27.89 -2.36 26.00
C LEU A 262 -29.04 -3.02 25.23
N LEU A 263 -28.74 -3.64 24.08
CA LEU A 263 -29.73 -4.27 23.20
C LEU A 263 -30.05 -5.73 23.58
N HIS A 264 -29.29 -6.34 24.50
CA HIS A 264 -29.39 -7.76 24.85
C HIS A 264 -29.29 -8.72 23.65
N GLU A 265 -28.68 -8.26 22.55
CA GLU A 265 -28.41 -9.09 21.37
C GLU A 265 -27.16 -9.94 21.62
N PRO A 266 -27.11 -11.20 21.12
CA PRO A 266 -25.97 -12.08 21.35
C PRO A 266 -24.67 -11.43 20.86
N LEU A 267 -23.60 -11.64 21.64
CA LEU A 267 -22.25 -11.19 21.33
C LEU A 267 -21.93 -11.53 19.86
N MET A 268 -21.61 -10.47 19.12
CA MET A 268 -21.03 -10.31 17.78
C MET A 268 -20.71 -11.55 16.91
N PRO A 269 -20.60 -11.39 15.57
CA PRO A 269 -19.97 -12.42 14.73
C PRO A 269 -18.65 -12.88 15.35
N ASN A 270 -18.37 -14.19 15.33
CA ASN A 270 -17.18 -14.83 15.94
C ASN A 270 -15.81 -14.27 15.46
N ASP A 271 -15.82 -13.24 14.62
CA ASP A 271 -14.69 -12.62 13.93
C ASP A 271 -14.05 -11.43 14.65
N LEU A 272 -14.78 -10.74 15.54
CA LEU A 272 -14.31 -9.51 16.18
C LEU A 272 -13.96 -9.78 17.65
N GLY A 273 -12.68 -9.62 18.01
CA GLY A 273 -12.17 -9.82 19.36
C GLY A 273 -11.58 -8.55 20.00
N PRO A 274 -11.30 -8.56 21.30
CA PRO A 274 -10.57 -7.47 21.95
C PRO A 274 -9.13 -7.44 21.41
N LEU A 275 -8.69 -6.27 20.93
CA LEU A 275 -7.34 -6.09 20.43
C LEU A 275 -6.39 -5.79 21.58
N GLN A 276 -5.45 -6.69 21.85
CA GLN A 276 -4.36 -6.44 22.79
C GLN A 276 -3.12 -5.95 22.03
N GLY A 277 -2.23 -5.21 22.72
CA GLY A 277 -0.97 -4.75 22.11
C GLY A 277 -0.11 -5.91 21.58
N GLU A 278 -0.22 -7.08 22.20
CA GLU A 278 0.44 -8.31 21.79
C GLU A 278 -0.10 -8.88 20.48
N ASP A 279 -1.32 -8.54 20.07
CA ASP A 279 -1.90 -9.04 18.82
C ASP A 279 -1.44 -8.24 17.58
N VAL A 280 -0.89 -7.03 17.79
CA VAL A 280 -0.55 -6.06 16.74
C VAL A 280 0.85 -6.33 16.15
N HIS A 281 0.97 -7.47 15.49
CA HIS A 281 2.18 -7.85 14.77
C HIS A 281 1.89 -8.35 13.36
N GLY A 282 2.88 -8.24 12.48
CA GLY A 282 2.79 -8.75 11.12
C GLY A 282 2.69 -10.28 11.08
N MET A 283 2.18 -10.82 9.99
CA MET A 283 2.04 -12.26 9.75
C MET A 283 3.37 -13.04 9.84
N THR A 284 4.50 -12.35 9.62
CA THR A 284 5.87 -12.91 9.66
C THR A 284 6.72 -12.34 10.82
N ASP A 285 6.17 -11.39 11.58
CA ASP A 285 6.87 -10.62 12.62
C ASP A 285 6.81 -11.43 13.92
N GLY A 286 7.83 -12.27 14.16
CA GLY A 286 7.91 -13.08 15.38
C GLY A 286 8.40 -12.26 16.57
N MET A 287 7.96 -12.63 17.77
CA MET A 287 8.66 -12.27 19.01
C MET A 287 10.14 -12.66 18.88
N LEU A 288 11.04 -11.74 19.22
CA LEU A 288 12.49 -11.98 19.21
C LEU A 288 12.83 -13.18 20.12
N GLY A 289 13.06 -14.36 19.54
CA GLY A 289 13.57 -15.53 20.26
C GLY A 289 13.00 -16.90 19.86
N GLU A 290 11.93 -16.98 19.06
CA GLU A 290 11.29 -18.27 18.74
C GLU A 290 11.67 -18.80 17.36
N THR A 291 12.16 -20.04 17.32
CA THR A 291 12.45 -20.81 16.10
C THR A 291 11.19 -21.00 15.26
N GLN A 292 11.33 -20.95 13.93
CA GLN A 292 10.25 -20.74 12.96
C GLN A 292 9.09 -21.75 12.97
N SER A 293 9.20 -22.88 13.66
CA SER A 293 8.28 -24.02 13.53
C SER A 293 6.99 -23.94 14.35
N TRP A 294 6.85 -23.04 15.34
CA TRP A 294 5.63 -22.95 16.19
C TRP A 294 5.19 -21.50 16.45
N LYS A 295 4.76 -20.78 15.41
CA LYS A 295 4.25 -19.40 15.52
C LYS A 295 2.71 -19.39 15.51
N THR A 296 2.08 -18.97 16.61
CA THR A 296 0.62 -18.77 16.65
C THR A 296 0.28 -17.43 15.99
N LEU A 297 -0.35 -17.45 14.82
CA LEU A 297 -0.84 -16.24 14.15
C LEU A 297 -1.84 -15.52 15.05
N SER A 298 -1.69 -14.20 15.21
CA SER A 298 -2.63 -13.40 16.00
C SER A 298 -4.04 -13.48 15.43
N TRP A 299 -5.05 -13.33 16.29
CA TRP A 299 -6.45 -13.46 15.87
C TRP A 299 -6.85 -12.41 14.82
N ILE A 300 -6.16 -11.26 14.78
CA ILE A 300 -6.36 -10.29 13.70
C ILE A 300 -6.08 -10.88 12.33
N TRP A 301 -5.28 -11.94 12.18
CA TRP A 301 -5.09 -12.65 10.91
C TRP A 301 -6.06 -13.85 10.76
N ARG A 302 -6.71 -14.28 11.84
CA ARG A 302 -7.69 -15.38 11.86
C ARG A 302 -9.10 -14.83 11.68
N ARG A 303 -9.64 -14.87 10.46
CA ARG A 303 -11.07 -14.56 10.22
C ARG A 303 -11.87 -15.87 10.27
N HIS A 304 -12.77 -15.99 11.25
CA HIS A 304 -13.73 -17.08 11.42
C HIS A 304 -14.94 -16.86 10.52
N GLY A 305 -14.77 -17.08 9.21
CA GLY A 305 -15.93 -17.27 8.33
C GLY A 305 -16.84 -18.36 8.93
N VAL A 306 -18.11 -18.04 9.12
CA VAL A 306 -19.13 -18.97 9.62
C VAL A 306 -19.15 -20.20 8.69
N GLY A 307 -18.63 -21.33 9.19
CA GLY A 307 -18.74 -22.64 8.55
C GLY A 307 -17.41 -23.39 8.39
N SER A 308 -17.20 -24.36 9.28
CA SER A 308 -16.18 -25.43 9.20
C SER A 308 -14.72 -25.00 9.34
N SER A 309 -13.86 -25.93 9.78
CA SER A 309 -12.41 -25.73 9.99
C SER A 309 -11.60 -25.46 8.70
N SER A 310 -12.25 -24.94 7.65
CA SER A 310 -11.76 -24.55 6.33
C SER A 310 -11.59 -23.03 6.19
N ALA A 311 -12.17 -22.21 7.09
CA ALA A 311 -12.16 -20.75 6.94
C ALA A 311 -10.78 -20.08 7.19
N MET A 312 -9.94 -20.67 8.03
CA MET A 312 -8.55 -20.21 8.27
C MET A 312 -7.69 -20.45 7.02
N ASP A 313 -7.95 -21.55 6.32
CA ASP A 313 -7.32 -21.88 5.05
C ASP A 313 -7.72 -20.82 4.02
N ASN A 314 -9.02 -20.60 3.80
CA ASN A 314 -9.53 -19.65 2.79
C ASN A 314 -8.98 -18.22 2.93
N THR A 315 -8.73 -17.75 4.16
CA THR A 315 -8.22 -16.39 4.37
C THR A 315 -6.77 -16.23 3.95
N ILE A 316 -5.95 -17.16 4.41
CA ILE A 316 -4.52 -17.23 4.11
C ILE A 316 -4.34 -17.61 2.64
N HIS A 317 -5.19 -18.50 2.12
CA HIS A 317 -5.20 -19.01 0.75
C HIS A 317 -5.46 -17.92 -0.28
N GLU A 318 -6.41 -17.01 -0.07
CA GLU A 318 -6.67 -15.92 -1.02
C GLU A 318 -5.58 -14.82 -0.96
N GLU A 319 -4.96 -14.61 0.20
CA GLU A 319 -3.83 -13.69 0.32
C GLU A 319 -2.56 -14.28 -0.31
N LEU A 320 -2.33 -15.58 -0.11
CA LEU A 320 -1.31 -16.36 -0.81
C LEU A 320 -1.59 -16.38 -2.31
N HIS A 321 -2.86 -16.46 -2.74
CA HIS A 321 -3.24 -16.39 -4.15
C HIS A 321 -2.84 -15.05 -4.77
N VAL A 322 -3.14 -13.93 -4.10
CA VAL A 322 -2.74 -12.59 -4.58
C VAL A 322 -1.22 -12.43 -4.59
N GLU A 323 -0.51 -12.88 -3.54
CA GLU A 323 0.95 -12.85 -3.51
C GLU A 323 1.59 -13.77 -4.58
N TRP A 324 1.01 -14.95 -4.82
CA TRP A 324 1.42 -15.87 -5.87
C TRP A 324 1.21 -15.25 -7.25
N CYS A 325 0.05 -14.65 -7.52
CA CYS A 325 -0.21 -13.91 -8.76
C CYS A 325 0.78 -12.76 -8.95
N ASN A 326 1.07 -11.98 -7.90
CA ASN A 326 2.04 -10.90 -7.94
C ASN A 326 3.47 -11.40 -8.20
N ALA A 327 3.88 -12.49 -7.54
CA ALA A 327 5.19 -13.10 -7.74
C ALA A 327 5.33 -13.68 -9.16
N HIS A 328 4.28 -14.35 -9.65
CA HIS A 328 4.19 -14.83 -11.03
C HIS A 328 4.37 -13.68 -12.02
N ALA A 329 3.56 -12.61 -11.89
CA ALA A 329 3.64 -11.45 -12.77
C ALA A 329 5.01 -10.75 -12.71
N ARG A 330 5.64 -10.65 -11.54
CA ARG A 330 7.00 -10.10 -11.40
C ARG A 330 8.02 -10.95 -12.14
N ALA A 331 8.01 -12.28 -11.95
CA ALA A 331 8.92 -13.20 -12.60
C ALA A 331 8.78 -13.15 -14.13
N TYR A 332 7.56 -13.29 -14.64
CA TYR A 332 7.28 -13.24 -16.08
C TYR A 332 7.65 -11.90 -16.71
N ARG A 333 7.39 -10.78 -16.02
CA ARG A 333 7.77 -9.45 -16.52
C ARG A 333 9.27 -9.31 -16.66
N TRP A 334 10.04 -9.71 -15.65
CA TRP A 334 11.51 -9.65 -15.74
C TRP A 334 12.08 -10.62 -16.78
N MET A 335 11.45 -11.78 -16.97
CA MET A 335 11.79 -12.68 -18.07
C MET A 335 11.53 -12.03 -19.43
N GLU A 336 10.38 -11.39 -19.60
CA GLU A 336 10.02 -10.67 -20.82
C GLU A 336 11.00 -9.51 -21.09
N GLU A 337 11.32 -8.69 -20.10
CA GLU A 337 12.32 -7.62 -20.19
C GLU A 337 13.68 -8.16 -20.66
N CYS A 338 14.16 -9.27 -20.08
CA CYS A 338 15.39 -9.90 -20.52
C CYS A 338 15.31 -10.46 -21.96
N ARG A 339 14.13 -10.92 -22.40
CA ARG A 339 13.89 -11.39 -23.76
C ARG A 339 13.83 -10.25 -24.78
N GLN A 340 13.27 -9.09 -24.41
CA GLN A 340 13.16 -7.91 -25.28
C GLN A 340 14.49 -7.15 -25.39
N LEU A 341 15.33 -7.18 -24.35
CA LEU A 341 16.58 -6.43 -24.26
C LEU A 341 17.52 -6.57 -25.48
N PRO A 342 17.78 -7.77 -26.04
CA PRO A 342 18.61 -7.90 -27.25
C PRO A 342 18.04 -7.17 -28.45
N GLU A 343 16.73 -7.20 -28.61
CA GLU A 343 16.04 -6.55 -29.72
C GLU A 343 16.08 -5.03 -29.56
N GLU A 344 15.88 -4.52 -28.34
CA GLU A 344 16.05 -3.10 -28.05
C GLU A 344 17.47 -2.60 -28.35
N MET A 345 18.49 -3.37 -27.98
CA MET A 345 19.89 -3.07 -28.31
C MET A 345 20.12 -2.98 -29.82
N CYS A 346 19.61 -3.95 -30.56
CA CYS A 346 19.70 -3.96 -32.02
C CYS A 346 19.01 -2.73 -32.63
N ARG A 347 17.84 -2.35 -32.09
CA ARG A 347 17.11 -1.13 -32.50
C ARG A 347 17.92 0.14 -32.22
N VAL A 348 18.54 0.28 -31.05
CA VAL A 348 19.37 1.47 -30.74
C VAL A 348 20.59 1.56 -31.66
N ILE A 349 21.27 0.46 -31.93
CA ILE A 349 22.40 0.42 -32.88
C ILE A 349 21.94 0.80 -34.29
N SER A 350 20.79 0.29 -34.72
CA SER A 350 20.22 0.55 -36.03
C SER A 350 19.75 2.00 -36.16
N PHE A 351 19.13 2.53 -35.12
CA PHE A 351 18.69 3.93 -35.02
C PHE A 351 19.86 4.89 -35.17
N HIS A 352 20.96 4.69 -34.44
CA HIS A 352 22.16 5.53 -34.58
C HIS A 352 22.75 5.48 -35.99
N GLY A 353 22.75 4.31 -36.63
CA GLY A 353 23.18 4.18 -38.03
C GLY A 353 22.23 4.86 -39.02
N TRP A 354 20.94 4.78 -38.78
CA TRP A 354 19.91 5.42 -39.61
C TRP A 354 19.95 6.95 -39.48
N ILE A 355 19.99 7.48 -38.25
CA ILE A 355 19.99 8.93 -38.02
C ILE A 355 21.29 9.58 -38.52
N ALA A 356 22.43 8.88 -38.46
CA ALA A 356 23.67 9.35 -39.09
C ALA A 356 23.53 9.50 -40.60
N ARG A 357 22.93 8.52 -41.28
CA ARG A 357 22.62 8.61 -42.71
C ARG A 357 21.60 9.70 -43.02
N TRP A 358 20.63 9.92 -42.14
CA TRP A 358 19.66 10.99 -42.27
C TRP A 358 20.34 12.36 -42.26
N TRP A 359 21.26 12.61 -41.31
CA TRP A 359 22.06 13.84 -41.28
C TRP A 359 22.89 14.03 -42.56
N LEU A 360 23.49 12.96 -43.09
CA LEU A 360 24.25 13.05 -44.35
C LEU A 360 23.37 13.33 -45.56
N LYS A 361 22.18 12.73 -45.64
CA LYS A 361 21.20 13.03 -46.71
C LYS A 361 20.68 14.46 -46.64
N LEU A 362 20.61 15.02 -45.44
CA LEU A 362 20.13 16.38 -45.24
C LEU A 362 21.01 17.40 -45.98
N ILE A 363 22.33 17.14 -46.12
CA ILE A 363 23.31 17.98 -46.81
C ILE A 363 22.83 18.37 -48.22
N ASP A 364 22.29 17.42 -48.99
CA ASP A 364 21.86 17.65 -50.38
C ASP A 364 20.55 18.45 -50.48
N THR A 365 19.88 18.69 -49.36
CA THR A 365 18.55 19.30 -49.28
C THR A 365 18.52 20.63 -48.53
N ILE A 366 19.66 21.12 -48.05
CA ILE A 366 19.75 22.35 -47.25
C ILE A 366 19.53 23.58 -48.15
N PRO A 367 18.46 24.38 -47.96
CA PRO A 367 18.32 25.65 -48.65
C PRO A 367 19.29 26.66 -48.03
N ALA A 368 20.39 26.97 -48.74
CA ALA A 368 21.39 27.91 -48.26
C ALA A 368 21.04 29.37 -48.58
N ARG A 369 21.19 30.25 -47.59
CA ARG A 369 21.03 31.72 -47.75
C ARG A 369 22.34 32.43 -48.16
N SER A 370 23.49 31.83 -47.86
CA SER A 370 24.83 32.31 -48.19
C SER A 370 25.80 31.12 -48.27
N HIS A 371 26.97 31.31 -48.89
CA HIS A 371 27.99 30.26 -49.01
C HIS A 371 28.55 29.82 -47.65
N GLU A 372 28.85 30.77 -46.76
CA GLU A 372 29.30 30.51 -45.38
C GLU A 372 28.26 29.73 -44.56
N HIS A 373 26.97 30.02 -44.76
CA HIS A 373 25.90 29.25 -44.11
C HIS A 373 25.83 27.81 -44.64
N LEU A 374 26.00 27.61 -45.94
CA LEU A 374 26.07 26.26 -46.51
C LEU A 374 27.24 25.47 -45.93
N GLU A 375 28.43 26.08 -45.86
CA GLU A 375 29.62 25.46 -45.28
C GLU A 375 29.42 25.07 -43.81
N GLY A 376 28.91 26.00 -43.00
CA GLY A 376 28.61 25.74 -41.58
C GLY A 376 27.55 24.65 -41.37
N ALA A 377 26.49 24.63 -42.20
CA ALA A 377 25.44 23.64 -42.13
C ALA A 377 25.94 22.24 -42.53
N ILE A 378 26.80 22.16 -43.56
CA ILE A 378 27.48 20.92 -43.97
C ILE A 378 28.37 20.41 -42.85
N ALA A 379 29.23 21.27 -42.29
CA ALA A 379 30.12 20.91 -41.19
C ALA A 379 29.35 20.41 -39.96
N TYR A 380 28.23 21.05 -39.63
CA TYR A 380 27.36 20.63 -38.53
C TYR A 380 26.70 19.27 -38.80
N ALA A 381 26.20 19.03 -40.01
CA ALA A 381 25.61 17.74 -40.39
C ALA A 381 26.63 16.60 -40.31
N TYR A 382 27.87 16.81 -40.76
CA TYR A 382 28.97 15.85 -40.60
C TYR A 382 29.31 15.60 -39.13
N HIS A 383 29.38 16.65 -38.31
CA HIS A 383 29.64 16.52 -36.89
C HIS A 383 28.55 15.71 -36.17
N GLN A 384 27.26 15.98 -36.47
CA GLN A 384 26.15 15.21 -35.92
C GLN A 384 26.18 13.75 -36.39
N ALA A 385 26.48 13.49 -37.66
CA ALA A 385 26.64 12.13 -38.17
C ALA A 385 27.77 11.38 -37.45
N ASP A 386 28.92 12.03 -37.23
CA ASP A 386 30.06 11.42 -36.53
C ASP A 386 29.74 11.10 -35.06
N ILE A 387 29.10 12.02 -34.32
CA ILE A 387 28.63 11.76 -32.94
C ILE A 387 27.75 10.50 -32.91
N ARG A 388 26.79 10.39 -33.84
CA ARG A 388 25.87 9.24 -33.89
C ARG A 388 26.57 7.95 -34.25
N LEU A 389 27.57 7.98 -35.13
CA LEU A 389 28.41 6.83 -35.44
C LEU A 389 29.32 6.44 -34.26
N SER A 390 29.84 7.42 -33.51
CA SER A 390 30.61 7.18 -32.30
C SER A 390 29.76 6.51 -31.22
N MET A 391 28.54 7.02 -30.97
CA MET A 391 27.55 6.39 -30.09
C MET A 391 27.25 4.95 -30.52
N ARG A 392 27.04 4.70 -31.82
CA ARG A 392 26.83 3.35 -32.36
C ARG A 392 28.01 2.41 -32.06
N LYS A 393 29.25 2.86 -32.26
CA LYS A 393 30.46 2.08 -31.97
C LYS A 393 30.56 1.78 -30.46
N HIS A 394 30.29 2.78 -29.63
CA HIS A 394 30.28 2.63 -28.18
C HIS A 394 29.24 1.59 -27.73
N CYS A 395 27.97 1.71 -28.17
CA CYS A 395 26.92 0.74 -27.89
C CYS A 395 27.32 -0.69 -28.29
N ARG A 396 27.88 -0.87 -29.50
CA ARG A 396 28.38 -2.18 -29.96
C ARG A 396 29.47 -2.75 -29.07
N SER A 397 30.39 -1.91 -28.61
CA SER A 397 31.48 -2.34 -27.73
C SER A 397 30.96 -2.75 -26.36
N VAL A 398 30.08 -1.93 -25.76
CA VAL A 398 29.54 -2.17 -24.42
C VAL A 398 28.61 -3.38 -24.39
N TRP A 399 27.84 -3.63 -25.46
CA TRP A 399 26.84 -4.70 -25.50
C TRP A 399 27.35 -6.02 -26.10
N ARG A 400 28.62 -6.11 -26.48
CA ARG A 400 29.22 -7.28 -27.13
C ARG A 400 29.01 -8.59 -26.35
N CYS A 401 29.07 -8.54 -25.02
CA CYS A 401 28.99 -9.72 -24.16
C CYS A 401 27.57 -10.03 -23.66
N VAL A 402 26.59 -9.16 -23.91
CA VAL A 402 25.23 -9.32 -23.37
C VAL A 402 24.54 -10.58 -23.88
N PRO A 403 24.59 -10.93 -25.19
CA PRO A 403 23.97 -12.16 -25.66
C PRO A 403 24.53 -13.40 -24.96
N ALA A 404 25.85 -13.41 -24.68
CA ALA A 404 26.49 -14.52 -23.97
C ALA A 404 26.04 -14.59 -22.49
N TRP A 405 25.83 -13.46 -21.81
CA TRP A 405 25.32 -13.43 -20.44
C TRP A 405 23.86 -13.88 -20.33
N LEU A 406 23.02 -13.51 -21.30
CA LEU A 406 21.63 -13.97 -21.35
C LEU A 406 21.56 -15.48 -21.59
N GLN A 407 22.42 -16.03 -22.46
CA GLN A 407 22.53 -17.47 -22.71
C GLN A 407 23.08 -18.23 -21.50
N ALA A 408 24.11 -17.69 -20.82
CA ALA A 408 24.68 -18.29 -19.61
C ALA A 408 23.71 -18.30 -18.43
N GLY A 409 22.79 -17.34 -18.37
CA GLY A 409 21.72 -17.29 -17.37
C GLY A 409 20.58 -18.29 -17.60
N GLY A 410 20.63 -19.09 -18.67
CA GLY A 410 19.61 -20.09 -19.03
C GLY A 410 18.27 -19.49 -19.51
N ASP A 411 17.59 -20.23 -20.38
CA ASP A 411 16.14 -20.12 -20.57
C ASP A 411 15.49 -20.78 -19.34
N ILE A 412 15.26 -19.99 -18.29
CA ILE A 412 14.55 -20.48 -17.10
C ILE A 412 13.08 -20.63 -17.51
N SER A 413 12.70 -21.81 -17.98
CA SER A 413 11.31 -22.19 -18.18
C SER A 413 10.64 -22.29 -16.81
N VAL A 414 9.60 -21.50 -16.59
CA VAL A 414 8.75 -21.58 -15.38
C VAL A 414 7.77 -22.77 -15.48
N ASP A 415 7.63 -23.36 -16.67
CA ASP A 415 6.87 -24.57 -16.90
C ASP A 415 7.81 -25.79 -16.91
N ALA A 416 7.90 -26.45 -15.75
CA ALA A 416 8.03 -27.91 -15.59
C ALA A 416 8.35 -28.21 -14.11
N ASP A 417 7.66 -29.21 -13.56
CA ASP A 417 7.78 -29.77 -12.21
C ASP A 417 9.15 -30.38 -11.85
N SER A 418 10.26 -29.87 -12.39
CA SER A 418 11.61 -30.38 -12.10
C SER A 418 12.66 -29.34 -12.48
N VAL A 419 13.18 -28.60 -11.50
CA VAL A 419 14.45 -27.86 -11.69
C VAL A 419 15.39 -28.21 -10.54
N GLU A 420 16.33 -29.13 -10.82
CA GLU A 420 17.64 -29.12 -10.15
C GLU A 420 18.50 -28.03 -10.81
N PRO A 421 19.01 -27.04 -10.05
CA PRO A 421 19.82 -25.98 -10.61
C PRO A 421 21.27 -26.44 -10.80
N THR A 422 21.69 -26.67 -12.05
CA THR A 422 23.12 -26.76 -12.38
C THR A 422 23.68 -25.35 -12.59
N ILE A 423 24.44 -24.86 -11.61
CA ILE A 423 25.16 -23.59 -11.68
C ILE A 423 26.52 -23.84 -12.35
N GLN A 424 26.78 -23.21 -13.50
CA GLN A 424 28.15 -23.02 -13.99
C GLN A 424 28.58 -21.58 -13.69
N GLU A 425 29.69 -21.43 -12.97
CA GLU A 425 30.29 -20.14 -12.64
C GLU A 425 30.64 -19.33 -13.91
N PRO A 426 30.37 -18.01 -13.91
CA PRO A 426 30.75 -17.16 -15.04
C PRO A 426 32.27 -16.97 -15.10
N PRO A 427 32.89 -16.94 -16.29
CA PRO A 427 34.33 -16.77 -16.43
C PRO A 427 34.80 -15.37 -15.98
N PRO A 428 35.99 -15.25 -15.39
CA PRO A 428 36.48 -14.00 -14.81
C PRO A 428 36.82 -12.95 -15.88
N MET A 429 36.46 -11.68 -15.59
CA MET A 429 36.88 -10.50 -16.35
C MET A 429 38.37 -10.22 -16.11
N ASN A 430 39.21 -10.39 -17.13
CA ASN A 430 40.59 -9.89 -17.11
C ASN A 430 40.62 -8.51 -17.77
N ASP A 431 40.69 -7.46 -16.94
CA ASP A 431 41.03 -6.11 -17.36
C ASP A 431 42.55 -5.92 -17.24
N SER A 432 43.26 -5.93 -18.37
CA SER A 432 44.61 -5.37 -18.45
C SER A 432 44.99 -5.02 -19.88
N ALA A 433 44.67 -3.78 -20.26
CA ALA A 433 45.31 -3.10 -21.38
C ALA A 433 45.78 -1.73 -20.88
N SER A 434 47.00 -1.68 -20.34
CA SER A 434 47.73 -0.43 -20.10
C SER A 434 49.18 -0.64 -20.51
N THR A 435 49.48 -0.15 -21.71
CA THR A 435 50.81 0.01 -22.28
C THR A 435 51.53 1.18 -21.59
N SER A 436 52.74 0.96 -21.05
CA SER A 436 53.71 2.03 -20.88
C SER A 436 55.13 1.50 -21.05
N ALA A 437 55.82 2.05 -22.04
CA ALA A 437 57.19 1.78 -22.42
C ALA A 437 58.19 2.54 -21.52
N GLY A 438 59.39 1.97 -21.39
CA GLY A 438 60.65 2.68 -21.15
C GLY A 438 61.03 2.91 -19.69
N LEU A 439 62.06 2.21 -19.19
CA LEU A 439 63.46 2.62 -19.34
C LEU A 439 64.38 1.55 -18.71
N SER A 440 65.33 1.09 -19.51
CA SER A 440 66.46 0.28 -19.09
C SER A 440 67.52 1.14 -18.39
N THR A 441 67.92 0.76 -17.19
CA THR A 441 69.25 1.10 -16.64
C THR A 441 69.76 -0.06 -15.81
N SER A 442 70.76 -0.73 -16.36
CA SER A 442 71.62 -1.73 -15.75
C SER A 442 72.65 -1.06 -14.84
N VAL A 443 72.80 -1.56 -13.60
CA VAL A 443 74.03 -1.41 -12.79
C VAL A 443 74.30 -2.75 -12.11
N PRO A 444 75.54 -3.28 -12.14
CA PRO A 444 75.88 -4.59 -11.61
C PRO A 444 76.40 -4.53 -10.17
N THR A 445 76.10 -5.56 -9.37
CA THR A 445 76.68 -5.76 -8.04
C THR A 445 77.71 -6.89 -8.12
N PRO A 446 78.95 -6.72 -7.59
CA PRO A 446 79.94 -7.79 -7.56
C PRO A 446 79.75 -8.65 -6.31
N ALA A 447 79.96 -9.97 -6.46
CA ALA A 447 80.15 -10.87 -5.33
C ALA A 447 81.57 -11.45 -5.40
N HIS A 448 82.28 -11.32 -4.28
CA HIS A 448 83.51 -12.01 -3.95
C HIS A 448 83.24 -13.45 -3.52
#